data_AF-A0A3Q7EH54-F1
#
_entry.id   AF-A0A3Q7EH54-F1
#
_cell.length_a   1.000
_cell.length_b   1.000
_cell.length_c   1.000
_cell.angle_alpha   90.00
_cell.angle_beta   90.00
_cell.angle_gamma   90.00
#
_symmetry.space_group_name_H-M   'P 1'
#
loop_
_entity.id
_entity.type
_entity.pdbx_description
1 polymer ?
#
loop_
_entity_poly.entity_id
_entity_poly.type
_entity_poly.pdbx_seq_one_letter_code
_entity_poly.pdbx_strand_id
1 'polypeptide(L)'
;MDLGNLKEALPFYEKVMNKLPFQTQLHGLAALQWSICQDSLRRSNEARSMYEKLQSHPNPGVSKKARQFMFSFQAMEMMKVTSSTFSSMNTGYQNYFDAFIRDKVNYSLKEDEAEDGAIQQAIPYIIFLLFPIFIVLLIALRKGI
;
A
#
# COMPACT_ATOMS: atom_id res chain seq x y z
N MET A 1 5.71 -6.16 8.87
CA MET A 1 5.51 -7.13 7.77
C MET A 1 6.17 -8.42 8.20
N ASP A 2 5.48 -9.56 8.24
CA ASP A 2 6.13 -10.84 8.56
C ASP A 2 7.35 -11.01 7.66
N LEU A 3 8.51 -10.91 8.32
CA LEU A 3 9.89 -11.03 7.86
C LEU A 3 9.94 -11.56 6.44
N GLY A 4 9.94 -10.66 5.44
CA GLY A 4 9.91 -11.00 4.03
C GLY A 4 11.10 -11.86 3.67
N ASN A 5 11.00 -13.15 3.94
CA ASN A 5 12.10 -14.09 3.92
C ASN A 5 12.32 -14.56 2.49
N LEU A 6 12.40 -13.58 1.59
CA LEU A 6 12.47 -13.74 0.15
C LEU A 6 13.66 -14.64 -0.19
N LYS A 7 14.78 -14.45 0.52
CA LYS A 7 15.98 -15.29 0.38
C LYS A 7 15.70 -16.75 0.74
N GLU A 8 14.98 -17.02 1.82
CA GLU A 8 14.61 -18.39 2.20
C GLU A 8 13.50 -18.98 1.32
N ALA A 9 12.67 -18.14 0.70
CA ALA A 9 11.62 -18.58 -0.23
C ALA A 9 12.19 -19.04 -1.58
N LEU A 10 13.28 -18.43 -2.06
CA LEU A 10 13.89 -18.73 -3.36
C LEU A 10 14.15 -20.24 -3.59
N PRO A 11 14.79 -20.99 -2.67
CA PRO A 11 15.02 -22.43 -2.82
C PRO A 11 13.74 -23.25 -3.06
N PHE A 12 12.61 -22.84 -2.48
CA PHE A 12 11.34 -23.56 -2.66
C PHE A 12 10.80 -23.40 -4.08
N TYR A 13 10.88 -22.19 -4.64
CA TYR A 13 10.46 -21.94 -6.03
C TYR A 13 11.40 -22.61 -7.03
N GLU A 14 12.72 -22.53 -6.78
CA GLU A 14 13.73 -23.21 -7.61
C GLU A 14 13.53 -24.72 -7.63
N LYS A 15 13.21 -25.32 -6.48
CA LYS A 15 12.91 -26.74 -6.37
C LYS A 15 11.72 -27.16 -7.25
N VAL A 16 10.69 -26.32 -7.37
CA VAL A 16 9.54 -26.58 -8.25
C VAL A 16 9.95 -26.42 -9.72
N MET A 17 10.65 -25.33 -10.04
CA MET A 17 11.12 -25.04 -11.40
C MET A 17 12.06 -26.13 -11.94
N ASN A 18 12.91 -26.71 -11.08
CA ASN A 18 13.84 -27.77 -11.45
C ASN A 18 13.15 -29.14 -11.66
N LYS A 19 12.00 -29.37 -11.02
CA LYS A 19 11.28 -30.65 -11.07
C LYS A 19 10.20 -30.71 -12.14
N LEU A 20 9.65 -29.56 -12.53
CA LEU A 20 8.51 -29.48 -13.43
C LEU A 20 8.90 -28.81 -14.75
N PRO A 21 8.34 -29.25 -15.89
CA PRO A 21 8.60 -28.60 -17.17
C PRO A 21 7.99 -27.19 -17.21
N PHE A 22 8.65 -26.29 -17.95
CA PHE A 22 8.30 -24.87 -18.01
C PHE A 22 6.84 -24.61 -18.36
N GLN A 23 6.25 -25.42 -19.25
CA GLN A 23 4.88 -25.25 -19.74
C GLN A 23 3.80 -25.49 -18.67
N THR A 24 4.15 -26.11 -17.55
CA THR A 24 3.18 -26.42 -16.50
C THR A 24 2.78 -25.17 -15.75
N GLN A 25 1.51 -25.12 -15.33
CA GLN A 25 0.99 -24.01 -14.52
C GLN A 25 1.81 -23.80 -13.23
N LEU A 26 2.21 -24.88 -12.55
CA LEU A 26 3.00 -24.80 -11.33
C LEU A 26 4.40 -24.23 -11.57
N HIS A 27 5.09 -24.64 -12.63
CA HIS A 27 6.37 -24.03 -12.99
C HIS A 27 6.20 -22.54 -13.28
N GLY A 28 5.21 -22.16 -14.11
CA GLY A 28 4.95 -20.76 -14.43
C GLY A 28 4.64 -19.90 -13.20
N LEU A 29 3.87 -20.41 -12.24
CA LEU A 29 3.58 -19.72 -10.98
C LEU A 29 4.81 -19.60 -10.08
N ALA A 30 5.61 -20.66 -9.96
CA ALA A 30 6.84 -20.65 -9.18
C ALA A 30 7.86 -19.67 -9.77
N ALA A 31 8.06 -19.70 -11.09
CA ALA A 31 8.93 -18.78 -11.81
C ALA A 31 8.48 -17.32 -11.64
N LEU A 32 7.16 -17.05 -11.64
CA LEU A 32 6.64 -15.71 -11.41
C LEU A 32 6.97 -15.21 -9.99
N GLN A 33 6.74 -16.04 -8.97
CA GLN A 33 7.03 -15.68 -7.58
C GLN A 33 8.53 -15.56 -7.31
N TRP A 34 9.34 -16.43 -7.90
CA TRP A 34 10.79 -16.33 -7.89
C TRP A 34 11.25 -14.98 -8.46
N SER A 35 10.69 -14.56 -9.59
CA SER A 35 11.03 -13.28 -10.23
C SER A 35 10.67 -12.08 -9.34
N ILE A 36 9.52 -12.11 -8.67
CA ILE A 36 9.10 -11.07 -7.71
C ILE A 36 10.08 -10.99 -6.53
N CYS A 37 10.53 -12.15 -6.03
CA CYS A 37 11.53 -12.21 -4.97
C CYS A 37 12.86 -11.59 -5.43
N GLN A 38 13.34 -11.92 -6.63
CA GLN A 38 14.57 -11.34 -7.17
C GLN A 38 14.46 -9.82 -7.34
N ASP A 39 13.34 -9.32 -7.87
CA ASP A 39 13.10 -7.89 -8.06
C ASP A 39 13.15 -7.14 -6.72
N SER A 40 12.45 -7.68 -5.72
CA SER A 40 12.43 -7.15 -4.35
C SER A 40 13.81 -7.20 -3.66
N LEU A 41 14.66 -8.18 -4.03
CA LEU A 41 16.03 -8.33 -3.56
C LEU A 41 17.04 -7.50 -4.36
N ARG A 42 16.57 -6.53 -5.17
CA ARG A 42 17.39 -5.65 -6.03
C ARG A 42 18.17 -6.40 -7.12
N ARG A 43 17.72 -7.60 -7.49
CA ARG A 43 18.24 -8.38 -8.63
C ARG A 43 17.30 -8.21 -9.83
N SER A 44 17.09 -6.95 -10.21
CA SER A 44 16.16 -6.52 -11.26
C SER A 44 16.44 -7.17 -12.62
N ASN A 45 17.72 -7.36 -12.97
CA ASN A 45 18.11 -8.01 -14.22
C ASN A 45 17.66 -9.48 -14.27
N GLU A 46 17.80 -10.21 -13.16
CA GLU A 46 17.36 -11.61 -13.06
C GLU A 46 15.83 -11.70 -13.18
N ALA A 47 15.12 -10.84 -12.45
CA ALA A 47 13.67 -10.74 -12.50
C ALA A 47 13.17 -10.42 -13.91
N ARG A 48 13.74 -9.40 -14.56
CA ARG A 48 13.40 -8.99 -15.93
C ARG A 48 13.57 -10.15 -16.91
N SER A 49 14.72 -10.82 -16.88
CA SER A 49 15.02 -11.94 -17.79
C SER A 49 13.99 -13.07 -17.68
N MET A 50 13.46 -13.31 -16.48
CA MET A 50 12.42 -14.32 -16.26
C MET A 50 11.05 -13.83 -16.66
N TYR A 51 10.69 -12.57 -16.39
CA TYR A 51 9.44 -11.99 -16.88
C TYR A 51 9.38 -12.02 -18.41
N GLU A 52 10.48 -11.72 -19.10
CA GLU A 52 10.55 -11.80 -20.56
C GLU A 52 10.18 -13.20 -21.07
N LYS A 53 10.76 -14.25 -20.47
CA LYS A 53 10.44 -15.65 -20.78
C LYS A 53 8.99 -16.00 -20.47
N LEU A 54 8.45 -15.51 -19.35
CA LEU A 54 7.08 -15.83 -18.92
C LEU A 54 5.99 -15.17 -19.78
N GLN A 55 6.31 -14.15 -20.60
CA GLN A 55 5.35 -13.53 -21.51
C GLN A 55 4.78 -14.50 -22.55
N SER A 56 5.56 -15.52 -22.95
CA SER A 56 5.16 -16.57 -23.91
C SER A 56 4.68 -17.85 -23.22
N HIS A 57 4.53 -17.84 -21.90
CA HIS A 57 4.09 -19.01 -21.15
C HIS A 57 2.65 -19.41 -21.54
N PRO A 58 2.35 -20.71 -21.71
CA PRO A 58 1.04 -21.18 -22.18
C PRO A 58 -0.11 -20.85 -21.22
N ASN A 59 0.15 -20.76 -19.92
CA ASN A 59 -0.85 -20.30 -18.95
C ASN A 59 -1.13 -18.78 -19.11
N PRO A 60 -2.37 -18.37 -19.40
CA PRO A 60 -2.71 -16.97 -19.67
C PRO A 60 -2.61 -16.07 -18.43
N GLY A 61 -2.82 -16.61 -17.23
CA GLY A 61 -2.69 -15.85 -15.99
C GLY A 61 -1.23 -15.49 -15.69
N VAL A 62 -0.32 -16.44 -15.91
CA VAL A 62 1.13 -16.24 -15.77
C VAL A 62 1.62 -15.25 -16.83
N SER A 63 1.28 -15.45 -18.10
CA SER A 63 1.75 -14.57 -19.18
C SER A 63 1.20 -13.15 -19.09
N LYS A 64 -0.07 -13.00 -18.67
CA LYS A 64 -0.67 -11.68 -18.43
C LYS A 64 0.05 -10.93 -17.30
N LYS A 65 0.32 -11.60 -16.17
CA LYS A 65 1.06 -10.98 -15.06
C LYS A 65 2.50 -10.65 -15.46
N ALA A 66 3.18 -11.53 -16.18
CA ALA A 66 4.53 -11.26 -16.67
C ALA A 66 4.59 -10.04 -17.61
N ARG A 67 3.61 -9.87 -18.51
CA ARG A 67 3.49 -8.64 -19.33
C ARG A 67 3.27 -7.40 -18.46
N GLN A 68 2.42 -7.49 -17.44
CA GLN A 68 2.19 -6.38 -16.51
C GLN A 68 3.48 -5.94 -15.79
N PHE A 69 4.29 -6.89 -15.30
CA PHE A 69 5.60 -6.57 -14.72
C PHE A 69 6.60 -6.08 -15.76
N MET A 70 6.58 -6.59 -16.99
CA MET A 70 7.45 -6.07 -18.06
C MET A 70 7.16 -4.59 -18.35
N PHE A 71 5.89 -4.19 -18.32
CA PHE A 71 5.51 -2.79 -18.50
C PHE A 71 6.11 -1.86 -17.44
N SER A 72 6.31 -2.31 -16.19
CA SER A 72 6.96 -1.46 -15.18
C SER A 72 8.44 -1.22 -15.48
N PHE A 73 9.15 -2.22 -16.04
CA PHE A 73 10.52 -2.01 -16.53
C PHE A 73 10.57 -1.05 -17.71
N GLN A 74 9.66 -1.20 -18.68
CA GLN A 74 9.57 -0.29 -19.82
C GLN A 74 9.26 1.15 -19.37
N ALA A 75 8.32 1.32 -18.44
CA ALA A 75 8.01 2.63 -17.86
C ALA A 75 9.22 3.24 -17.15
N MET A 76 9.95 2.45 -16.37
CA MET A 76 11.19 2.87 -15.71
C MET A 76 12.25 3.36 -16.70
N GLU A 77 12.43 2.66 -17.83
CA GLU A 77 13.32 3.06 -18.91
C GLU A 77 12.89 4.37 -19.57
N MET A 78 11.60 4.51 -19.89
CA MET A 78 11.05 5.73 -20.49
C MET A 78 11.19 6.94 -19.55
N MET A 79 11.08 6.73 -18.24
CA MET A 79 11.30 7.74 -17.21
C MET A 79 12.78 8.00 -16.91
N LYS A 80 13.72 7.33 -17.59
CA LYS A 80 15.17 7.40 -17.37
C LYS A 80 15.56 7.13 -15.91
N VAL A 81 14.83 6.26 -15.23
CA VAL A 81 15.17 5.82 -13.87
C VAL A 81 16.27 4.77 -14.00
N THR A 82 17.52 5.23 -14.00
CA THR A 82 18.71 4.39 -14.18
C THR A 82 19.02 3.54 -12.95
N SER A 83 18.67 4.05 -11.77
CA SER A 83 18.62 3.33 -10.51
C SER A 83 17.88 4.21 -9.52
N SER A 84 16.92 3.66 -8.77
CA SER A 84 16.49 4.33 -7.56
C SER A 84 17.63 4.19 -6.56
N THR A 85 18.53 5.16 -6.54
CA THR A 85 19.19 5.49 -5.28
C THR A 85 18.01 5.81 -4.36
N PHE A 86 17.62 4.85 -3.51
CA PHE A 86 16.88 5.15 -2.30
C PHE A 86 17.80 6.07 -1.51
N SER A 87 17.82 7.34 -1.90
CA SER A 87 18.09 8.41 -0.96
C SER A 87 17.22 8.05 0.23
N SER A 88 17.81 7.96 1.40
CA SER A 88 17.07 7.97 2.66
C SER A 88 16.43 9.35 2.82
N MET A 89 15.71 9.79 1.79
CA MET A 89 14.96 11.01 1.73
C MET A 89 13.91 10.78 2.80
N ASN A 90 14.16 11.39 3.95
CA ASN A 90 13.21 11.40 5.03
C ASN A 90 12.05 12.25 4.54
N THR A 91 11.12 11.61 3.84
CA THR A 91 9.93 12.25 3.28
C THR A 91 8.91 12.58 4.36
N GLY A 92 9.23 12.35 5.64
CA GLY A 92 8.30 12.41 6.77
C GLY A 92 7.33 11.21 6.81
N TYR A 93 7.17 10.47 5.72
CA TYR A 93 6.25 9.33 5.64
C TYR A 93 6.77 8.06 6.31
N GLN A 94 8.07 8.01 6.65
CA GLN A 94 8.70 6.86 7.30
C GLN A 94 7.96 6.47 8.59
N ASN A 95 7.45 7.46 9.34
CA ASN A 95 6.70 7.24 10.58
C ASN A 95 5.42 6.40 10.37
N TYR A 96 4.71 6.58 9.25
CA TYR A 96 3.51 5.79 8.96
C TYR A 96 3.86 4.32 8.74
N PHE A 97 4.97 4.02 8.06
CA PHE A 97 5.39 2.64 7.80
C PHE A 97 6.03 1.99 9.04
N ASP A 98 6.80 2.76 9.82
CA ASP A 98 7.44 2.31 11.05
C ASP A 98 6.41 1.91 12.13
N ALA A 99 5.26 2.60 12.21
CA ALA A 99 4.16 2.23 13.10
C ALA A 99 3.70 0.77 12.87
N PHE A 100 3.61 0.33 11.61
CA PHE A 100 3.20 -1.04 11.26
C PHE A 100 4.31 -2.09 11.44
N ILE A 101 5.57 -1.68 11.57
CA ILE A 101 6.71 -2.60 11.76
C ILE A 101 6.97 -2.82 13.24
N ARG A 102 6.75 -1.80 14.08
CA ARG A 102 7.04 -1.85 15.52
C ARG A 102 5.92 -2.52 16.33
N ASP A 103 4.65 -2.47 15.87
CA ASP A 103 3.53 -3.11 16.58
C ASP A 103 3.31 -4.57 16.14
N LYS A 104 4.07 -5.49 16.76
CA LYS A 104 3.60 -6.86 17.03
C LYS A 104 2.97 -6.91 18.43
N VAL A 105 1.86 -6.22 18.68
CA VAL A 105 0.95 -6.51 19.81
C VAL A 105 -0.31 -5.68 19.68
N ASN A 106 -1.48 -6.35 19.71
CA ASN A 106 -2.80 -5.82 20.02
C ASN A 106 -3.04 -4.34 19.67
N TYR A 107 -3.73 -4.11 18.55
CA TYR A 107 -4.57 -2.92 18.41
C TYR A 107 -5.57 -2.90 19.58
N SER A 108 -5.18 -2.34 20.72
CA SER A 108 -6.12 -1.57 21.52
C SER A 108 -6.41 -0.38 20.64
N LEU A 109 -7.62 -0.33 20.10
CA LEU A 109 -8.24 0.88 19.58
C LEU A 109 -8.01 1.94 20.66
N LYS A 110 -6.95 2.74 20.54
CA LYS A 110 -6.88 3.97 21.31
C LYS A 110 -7.91 4.86 20.65
N GLU A 111 -8.99 5.05 21.38
CA GLU A 111 -10.06 5.99 21.13
C GLU A 111 -9.48 7.42 21.18
N ASP A 112 -8.59 7.75 20.25
CA ASP A 112 -8.08 9.10 20.11
C ASP A 112 -8.94 9.83 19.08
N GLU A 113 -9.76 10.73 19.61
CA GLU A 113 -10.21 12.00 19.01
C GLU A 113 -11.36 11.99 17.98
N ALA A 114 -12.44 11.24 18.25
CA ALA A 114 -13.73 11.48 17.58
C ALA A 114 -14.59 12.57 18.25
N GLU A 115 -14.39 12.83 19.55
CA GLU A 115 -15.31 13.69 20.32
C GLU A 115 -15.01 15.19 20.21
N ASP A 116 -13.73 15.58 20.11
CA ASP A 116 -13.35 17.01 20.15
C ASP A 116 -13.73 17.77 18.86
N GLY A 117 -13.70 17.09 17.70
CA GLY A 117 -14.12 17.67 16.42
C GLY A 117 -15.63 17.84 16.29
N ALA A 118 -16.41 16.94 16.87
CA ALA A 118 -17.88 16.94 16.76
C ALA A 118 -18.50 18.13 17.50
N ILE A 119 -17.98 18.45 18.70
CA ILE A 119 -18.46 19.58 19.51
C ILE A 119 -18.14 20.90 18.80
N GLN A 120 -16.91 21.07 18.32
CA GLN A 120 -16.49 22.28 17.60
C GLN A 120 -17.35 22.53 16.35
N GLN A 121 -17.75 21.47 15.65
CA GLN A 121 -18.61 21.56 14.49
C GLN A 121 -20.08 21.86 14.84
N ALA A 122 -20.54 21.47 16.03
CA ALA A 122 -21.93 21.67 16.49
C ALA A 122 -22.19 23.07 17.09
N ILE A 123 -21.17 23.76 17.62
CA ILE A 123 -21.27 25.10 18.23
C ILE A 123 -22.06 26.12 17.37
N PRO A 124 -21.76 26.33 16.07
CA PRO A 124 -22.49 27.33 15.28
C PRO A 124 -23.99 27.01 15.13
N TYR A 125 -24.35 25.72 15.07
CA TYR A 125 -25.75 25.29 14.98
C TYR A 125 -26.50 25.49 16.29
N ILE A 126 -25.85 25.25 17.43
CA ILE A 126 -26.42 25.52 18.77
C ILE A 126 -26.69 27.01 18.94
N ILE A 127 -25.75 27.87 18.54
CA ILE A 127 -25.93 29.34 18.59
C ILE A 127 -27.11 29.76 17.71
N PHE A 128 -27.18 29.26 16.47
CA PHE A 128 -28.27 29.58 15.56
C PHE A 128 -29.65 29.17 16.10
N LEU A 129 -29.75 28.00 16.75
CA LEU A 129 -31.01 27.49 17.29
C LEU A 129 -31.49 28.29 18.50
N LEU A 130 -30.58 28.74 19.36
CA LEU A 130 -30.91 29.52 20.55
C LEU A 130 -31.13 31.02 20.26
N PHE A 131 -30.56 31.54 19.17
CA PHE A 131 -30.66 32.95 18.77
C PHE A 131 -32.08 33.53 18.72
N PRO A 132 -33.11 32.88 18.12
CA PRO A 132 -34.47 33.41 18.11
C PRO A 132 -35.09 33.49 19.52
N ILE A 133 -34.73 32.59 20.43
CA ILE A 133 -35.21 32.61 21.82
C ILE A 133 -34.65 33.84 22.53
N PHE A 134 -33.36 34.15 22.33
CA PHE A 134 -32.75 35.36 22.87
C PHE A 134 -33.37 36.65 22.31
N ILE A 135 -33.74 36.69 21.03
CA ILE A 135 -34.45 37.84 20.43
C ILE A 135 -35.81 38.05 21.12
N VAL A 136 -36.60 36.99 21.28
CA VAL A 136 -37.91 37.08 21.95
C VAL A 136 -37.75 37.53 23.40
N LEU A 137 -36.75 37.00 24.11
CA LEU A 137 -36.43 37.39 25.49
C LEU A 137 -36.05 38.88 25.58
N LEU A 138 -35.22 39.38 24.67
CA LEU A 138 -34.83 40.80 24.62
C LEU A 138 -36.01 41.71 24.28
N ILE A 139 -36.90 41.29 23.39
CA ILE A 139 -38.13 42.03 23.09
C ILE A 139 -39.06 42.06 24.30
N ALA A 140 -39.22 40.93 24.99
CA ALA A 140 -40.01 40.85 26.22
C ALA A 140 -39.44 41.75 27.32
N LEU A 141 -38.12 41.79 27.51
CA LEU A 141 -37.46 42.71 28.44
C LEU A 141 -37.66 44.18 28.05
N ARG A 142 -37.58 44.53 26.76
CA ARG A 142 -37.78 45.91 26.29
C ARG A 142 -39.22 46.39 26.36
N LYS A 143 -40.20 45.48 26.29
CA LYS A 143 -41.64 45.78 26.43
C LYS A 143 -42.15 45.67 27.88
N GLY A 144 -41.30 45.19 28.79
CA GLY A 144 -41.59 45.00 30.22
C GLY A 144 -41.08 46.13 31.12
N ILE A 145 -41.07 47.36 30.61
CA ILE A 145 -41.12 48.65 31.34
C ILE A 145 -42.11 49.54 30.58
#